data_AF-A0A2V6IBV6-F1
#
_entry.id   AF-A0A2V6IBV6-F1
#
_cell.length_a   1.000
_cell.length_b   1.000
_cell.length_c   1.000
_cell.angle_alpha   90.00
_cell.angle_beta   90.00
_cell.angle_gamma   90.00
#
_symmetry.space_group_name_H-M   'P 1'
#
loop_
_entity.id
_entity.type
_entity.pdbx_description
1 polymer ?
#
loop_
_entity_poly.entity_id
_entity_poly.type
_entity_poly.pdbx_seq_one_letter_code
_entity_poly.pdbx_strand_id
1 'polypeptide(L)'
;MVIPFLLIAAGAGPGFTLLNTVGLAAVSPERFGQATGMIYMFRFGGGAIGVAAASELHGAFFQRHLAFRLSETPLSFAQQKLLEQPGAAERIGKIDAGLITSQVELVRQAFHESFAAAFTGTLRLNLIWPIAIAILVAITLRSKKAKTGTGKLMAES
;
A
#
# COMPACT_ATOMS: atom_id res chain seq x y z
N MET A 1 -4.32 14.10 -7.68
CA MET A 1 -4.22 12.83 -6.92
C MET A 1 -5.39 12.56 -5.96
N VAL A 2 -6.52 13.30 -6.00
CA VAL A 2 -7.56 13.25 -4.97
C VAL A 2 -8.60 12.12 -5.19
N ILE A 3 -8.91 11.79 -6.45
CA ILE A 3 -9.94 10.81 -6.83
C ILE A 3 -9.77 9.44 -6.15
N PRO A 4 -8.57 8.83 -6.08
CA PRO A 4 -8.42 7.53 -5.44
C PRO A 4 -8.69 7.57 -3.93
N PHE A 5 -8.35 8.67 -3.25
CA PHE A 5 -8.69 8.87 -1.83
C PHE A 5 -10.19 9.03 -1.64
N LEU A 6 -10.86 9.73 -2.55
CA LEU A 6 -12.32 9.85 -2.51
C LEU A 6 -13.02 8.51 -2.73
N LEU A 7 -12.51 7.66 -3.63
CA LEU A 7 -13.05 6.31 -3.83
C LEU A 7 -12.87 5.43 -2.60
N ILE A 8 -11.70 5.47 -1.95
CA ILE A 8 -11.46 4.75 -0.70
C ILE A 8 -12.37 5.29 0.40
N ALA A 9 -12.47 6.61 0.57
CA ALA A 9 -13.30 7.23 1.60
C ALA A 9 -14.79 6.92 1.41
N ALA A 10 -15.29 7.02 0.17
CA ALA A 10 -16.68 6.75 -0.18
C ALA A 10 -17.04 5.26 -0.05
N GLY A 11 -16.11 4.35 -0.32
CA GLY A 11 -16.33 2.91 -0.18
C GLY A 11 -16.17 2.40 1.25
N ALA A 12 -15.06 2.74 1.90
CA ALA A 12 -14.70 2.21 3.20
C ALA A 12 -15.55 2.79 4.33
N GLY A 13 -15.76 4.11 4.37
CA GLY A 13 -16.45 4.77 5.48
C GLY A 13 -17.88 4.26 5.71
N PRO A 14 -18.77 4.36 4.70
CA PRO A 14 -20.13 3.84 4.80
C PRO A 14 -20.20 2.32 4.96
N GLY A 15 -19.34 1.57 4.24
CA GLY A 15 -19.33 0.10 4.29
C GLY A 15 -19.01 -0.45 5.68
N PHE A 16 -17.99 0.08 6.35
CA PHE A 16 -17.66 -0.33 7.72
C PHE A 16 -18.74 0.06 8.73
N THR A 17 -19.39 1.20 8.53
CA THR A 17 -20.47 1.65 9.42
C THR A 17 -21.67 0.71 9.33
N LEU A 18 -22.07 0.32 8.10
CA LEU A 18 -23.16 -0.64 7.89
C LEU A 18 -22.84 -2.03 8.45
N LEU A 19 -21.61 -2.53 8.24
CA LEU A 19 -21.18 -3.81 8.80
C LEU A 19 -21.21 -3.82 10.33
N ASN A 20 -20.81 -2.71 10.97
CA ASN A 20 -20.88 -2.59 12.42
C ASN A 20 -22.33 -2.61 12.91
N THR A 21 -23.23 -1.87 12.26
CA THR A 21 -24.67 -1.86 12.62
C THR A 21 -25.27 -3.25 12.51
N VAL A 22 -25.01 -3.97 11.41
CA VAL A 22 -25.52 -5.34 11.22
C VAL A 22 -24.91 -6.31 12.23
N GLY A 23 -23.60 -6.21 12.48
CA GLY A 23 -22.91 -7.07 13.44
C GLY A 23 -23.42 -6.87 14.87
N LEU A 24 -23.71 -5.63 15.25
CA LEU A 24 -24.26 -5.31 16.57
C LEU A 24 -25.74 -5.70 16.71
N ALA A 25 -26.53 -5.61 15.64
CA ALA A 25 -27.91 -6.08 15.63
C ALA A 25 -28.05 -7.60 15.85
N ALA A 26 -26.98 -8.35 15.65
CA ALA A 26 -26.95 -9.80 15.88
C ALA A 26 -26.63 -10.20 17.34
N VAL A 27 -26.39 -9.24 18.24
CA VAL A 27 -25.99 -9.49 19.63
C VAL A 27 -27.04 -8.95 20.60
N SER A 28 -27.21 -9.62 21.74
CA SER A 28 -28.16 -9.17 22.75
C SER A 28 -27.73 -7.82 23.37
N PRO A 29 -28.68 -6.97 23.81
CA PRO A 29 -28.38 -5.63 24.33
C PRO A 29 -27.42 -5.65 25.53
N GLU A 30 -27.44 -6.69 26.35
CA GLU A 30 -26.58 -6.82 27.53
C GLU A 30 -25.10 -7.01 27.15
N ARG A 31 -24.83 -7.49 25.93
CA ARG A 31 -23.49 -7.79 25.42
C ARG A 31 -22.98 -6.74 24.43
N PHE A 32 -23.75 -5.69 24.19
CA PHE A 32 -23.45 -4.69 23.18
C PHE A 32 -22.08 -4.04 23.40
N GLY A 33 -21.77 -3.63 24.63
CA GLY A 33 -20.47 -3.03 24.96
C GLY A 33 -19.27 -3.94 24.67
N GLN A 34 -19.41 -5.24 24.97
CA GLN A 34 -18.37 -6.24 24.67
C GLN A 34 -18.22 -6.46 23.16
N ALA A 35 -19.34 -6.58 22.44
CA ALA A 35 -19.35 -6.74 20.99
C ALA A 35 -18.75 -5.54 20.26
N THR A 36 -19.12 -4.32 20.67
CA THR A 36 -18.54 -3.08 20.17
C THR A 36 -17.04 -3.04 20.42
N GLY A 37 -16.58 -3.42 21.63
CA GLY A 37 -15.16 -3.50 21.96
C GLY A 37 -14.39 -4.46 21.04
N MET A 38 -14.92 -5.67 20.80
CA MET A 38 -14.31 -6.64 19.89
C MET A 38 -14.25 -6.12 18.44
N ILE A 39 -15.34 -5.53 17.94
CA ILE A 39 -15.40 -4.93 16.60
C ILE A 39 -14.32 -3.85 16.43
N TYR A 40 -14.15 -2.97 17.43
CA TYR A 40 -13.11 -1.95 17.39
C TYR A 40 -11.70 -2.55 17.46
N MET A 41 -11.47 -3.56 18.29
CA MET A 41 -10.17 -4.24 18.35
C MET A 41 -9.80 -4.86 17.00
N PHE A 42 -10.73 -5.55 16.33
CA PHE A 42 -10.50 -6.07 14.99
C PHE A 42 -10.19 -4.96 13.97
N ARG A 43 -10.88 -3.83 14.08
CA ARG A 43 -10.66 -2.69 13.19
C ARG A 43 -9.31 -2.03 13.39
N PHE A 44 -8.90 -1.81 14.63
CA PHE A 44 -7.58 -1.25 14.94
C PHE A 44 -6.46 -2.23 14.59
N GLY A 45 -6.61 -3.51 14.93
CA GLY A 45 -5.63 -4.55 14.58
C GLY A 45 -5.48 -4.71 13.07
N GLY A 46 -6.60 -4.83 12.34
CA GLY A 46 -6.58 -4.91 10.88
C GLY A 46 -6.03 -3.63 10.23
N GLY A 47 -6.36 -2.46 10.77
CA GLY A 47 -5.81 -1.17 10.34
C GLY A 47 -4.30 -1.09 10.51
N ALA A 48 -3.78 -1.52 11.67
CA ALA A 48 -2.33 -1.53 11.95
C ALA A 48 -1.57 -2.46 11.00
N ILE A 49 -2.09 -3.68 10.76
CA ILE A 49 -1.52 -4.62 9.81
C ILE A 49 -1.54 -4.04 8.38
N GLY A 50 -2.66 -3.42 7.99
CA GLY A 50 -2.80 -2.79 6.67
C GLY A 50 -1.80 -1.65 6.46
N VAL A 51 -1.63 -0.79 7.47
CA VAL A 51 -0.62 0.29 7.44
C VAL A 51 0.78 -0.29 7.33
N ALA A 52 1.13 -1.27 8.16
CA ALA A 52 2.45 -1.91 8.12
C ALA A 52 2.75 -2.52 6.74
N ALA A 53 1.80 -3.28 6.18
CA ALA A 53 1.95 -3.88 4.85
C ALA A 53 2.07 -2.84 3.73
N ALA A 54 1.27 -1.76 3.79
CA ALA A 54 1.35 -0.67 2.82
C ALA A 54 2.68 0.09 2.91
N SER A 55 3.19 0.30 4.14
CA SER A 55 4.49 0.93 4.39
C SER A 55 5.65 0.09 3.85
N GLU A 56 5.65 -1.22 4.11
CA GLU A 56 6.66 -2.15 3.56
C GLU A 56 6.63 -2.17 2.01
N LEU A 57 5.44 -2.28 1.43
CA LEU A 57 5.26 -2.27 -0.02
C LEU A 57 5.74 -0.96 -0.65
N HIS A 58 5.42 0.17 -0.01
CA HIS A 58 5.90 1.48 -0.43
C HIS A 58 7.42 1.58 -0.33
N GLY A 59 8.02 1.14 0.78
CA GLY A 59 9.46 1.11 0.98
C GLY A 59 10.18 0.28 -0.08
N ALA A 60 9.68 -0.91 -0.38
CA ALA A 60 10.23 -1.80 -1.40
C ALA A 60 10.16 -1.18 -2.81
N PHE A 61 9.02 -0.57 -3.19
CA PHE A 61 8.92 0.12 -4.47
C PHE A 61 9.80 1.36 -4.55
N PHE A 62 9.87 2.12 -3.46
CA PHE A 62 10.69 3.31 -3.35
C PHE A 62 12.16 2.97 -3.54
N GLN A 63 12.69 1.98 -2.82
CA GLN A 63 14.06 1.52 -2.97
C GLN A 63 14.35 1.04 -4.39
N ARG A 64 13.45 0.26 -4.99
CA ARG A 64 13.61 -0.24 -6.37
C ARG A 64 13.68 0.90 -7.39
N HIS A 65 12.78 1.88 -7.28
CA HIS A 65 12.76 3.02 -8.22
C HIS A 65 13.95 3.94 -8.01
N LEU A 66 14.32 4.19 -6.74
CA LEU A 66 15.45 5.02 -6.40
C LEU A 66 16.76 4.40 -6.90
N ALA A 67 16.99 3.10 -6.64
CA ALA A 67 18.17 2.39 -7.12
C ALA A 67 18.29 2.42 -8.65
N PHE A 68 17.16 2.21 -9.34
CA PHE A 68 17.11 2.29 -10.80
C PHE A 68 17.45 3.71 -11.31
N ARG A 69 16.80 4.75 -10.77
CA ARG A 69 17.04 6.15 -11.16
C ARG A 69 18.45 6.62 -10.89
N LEU A 70 19.01 6.26 -9.74
CA LEU A 70 20.40 6.57 -9.40
C LEU A 70 21.37 5.86 -10.35
N SER A 71 21.05 4.64 -10.81
CA SER A 71 21.87 3.94 -11.82
C SER A 71 21.79 4.56 -13.22
N GLU A 72 20.68 5.22 -13.56
CA GLU A 72 20.51 5.98 -14.81
C GLU A 72 21.19 7.36 -14.78
N THR A 73 21.78 7.76 -13.65
CA THR A 73 22.50 9.03 -13.54
C THR A 73 23.98 8.78 -13.80
N PRO A 74 24.48 8.89 -15.05
CA PRO A 74 25.87 8.58 -15.36
C PRO A 74 26.79 9.57 -14.63
N LEU A 75 27.62 9.03 -13.72
CA LEU A 75 28.81 9.76 -13.28
C LEU A 75 29.76 9.84 -14.47
N SER A 76 30.32 11.02 -14.73
CA SER A 76 31.39 11.11 -15.72
C SER A 76 32.55 10.20 -15.30
N PHE A 77 33.28 9.63 -16.25
CA PHE A 77 34.45 8.80 -15.96
C PHE A 77 35.44 9.49 -15.01
N ALA A 78 35.56 10.82 -15.11
CA ALA A 78 36.36 11.63 -14.21
C ALA A 78 35.81 11.66 -12.77
N GLN A 79 34.49 11.77 -12.59
CA GLN A 79 33.83 11.73 -11.28
C GLN A 79 33.92 10.35 -10.63
N GLN A 80 33.77 9.29 -11.41
CA GLN A 80 33.87 7.92 -10.93
C GLN A 80 35.30 7.62 -10.42
N LYS A 81 36.31 8.02 -11.20
CA LYS A 81 37.73 7.85 -10.83
C LYS A 81 38.16 8.76 -9.67
N LEU A 82 37.47 9.88 -9.45
CA LEU A 82 37.64 10.74 -8.28
C LEU A 82 37.07 10.10 -7.01
N LEU A 83 35.92 9.42 -7.11
CA LEU A 83 35.26 8.72 -6.00
C LEU A 83 36.03 7.47 -5.52
N GLU A 84 36.76 6.82 -6.43
CA GLU A 84 37.59 5.65 -6.12
C GLU A 84 38.90 5.99 -5.40
N GLN A 85 39.28 7.28 -5.31
CA GLN A 85 40.50 7.70 -4.64
C GLN A 85 40.33 7.72 -3.10
N PRO A 86 41.33 7.26 -2.33
CA PRO A 86 41.34 7.45 -0.88
C PRO A 86 41.22 8.94 -0.53
N GLY A 87 40.25 9.28 0.33
CA GLY A 87 39.96 10.68 0.70
C GLY A 87 39.09 11.44 -0.32
N ALA A 88 38.41 10.75 -1.24
CA ALA A 88 37.48 11.35 -2.20
C ALA A 88 36.41 12.22 -1.54
N ALA A 89 35.82 11.77 -0.41
CA ALA A 89 34.80 12.52 0.31
C ALA A 89 35.31 13.89 0.80
N GLU A 90 36.54 13.97 1.29
CA GLU A 90 37.18 15.22 1.72
C GLU A 90 37.55 16.13 0.55
N ARG A 91 37.93 15.57 -0.60
CA ARG A 91 38.24 16.35 -1.81
C ARG A 91 36.99 16.87 -2.49
N ILE A 92 35.93 16.06 -2.58
CA ILE A 92 34.62 16.47 -3.10
C ILE A 92 34.03 17.56 -2.23
N GLY A 93 34.19 17.49 -0.90
CA GLY A 93 33.81 18.58 0.01
C GLY A 93 34.57 19.90 -0.22
N LYS A 94 35.69 19.88 -0.95
CA LYS A 94 36.47 21.07 -1.36
C LYS A 94 36.23 21.47 -2.82
N ILE A 95 35.60 20.62 -3.63
CA ILE A 95 35.23 20.92 -5.01
C ILE A 95 33.93 21.73 -5.00
N ASP A 96 33.94 22.78 -5.81
CA ASP A 96 32.99 23.89 -5.91
C ASP A 96 31.53 23.56 -5.54
N ALA A 97 30.93 24.41 -4.70
CA ALA A 97 29.58 24.24 -4.18
C ALA A 97 28.54 24.04 -5.30
N GLY A 98 28.73 24.63 -6.49
CA GLY A 98 27.86 24.43 -7.65
C GLY A 98 27.78 23.00 -8.19
N LEU A 99 28.85 22.21 -8.07
CA LEU A 99 28.85 20.79 -8.47
C LEU A 99 28.03 19.96 -7.48
N ILE A 100 28.15 20.28 -6.18
CA ILE A 100 27.35 19.66 -5.12
C ILE A 100 25.87 20.06 -5.29
N THR A 101 25.57 21.32 -5.58
CA THR A 101 24.18 21.79 -5.77
C THR A 101 23.48 21.08 -6.94
N SER A 102 24.18 20.84 -8.05
CA SER A 102 23.60 20.11 -9.20
C SER A 102 23.37 18.62 -8.92
N GLN A 103 24.26 17.96 -8.17
CA GLN A 103 24.03 16.58 -7.75
C GLN A 103 22.95 16.44 -6.68
N VAL A 104 22.88 17.40 -5.74
CA VAL A 104 21.82 17.46 -4.74
C VAL A 104 20.45 17.61 -5.41
N GLU A 105 20.36 18.44 -6.46
CA GLU A 105 19.11 18.63 -7.19
C GLU A 105 18.69 17.35 -7.96
N LEU A 106 19.64 16.64 -8.58
CA LEU A 106 19.38 15.37 -9.25
C LEU A 106 18.92 14.27 -8.28
N VAL A 107 19.57 14.16 -7.12
CA VAL A 107 19.16 13.22 -6.07
C VAL A 107 17.79 13.61 -5.50
N ARG A 108 17.53 14.90 -5.29
CA ARG A 108 16.24 15.42 -4.84
C ARG A 108 15.13 15.08 -5.83
N GLN A 109 15.36 15.25 -7.12
CA GLN A 109 14.40 14.92 -8.17
C GLN A 109 14.18 13.40 -8.26
N ALA A 110 15.24 12.61 -8.28
CA ALA A 110 15.14 11.14 -8.29
C ALA A 110 14.37 10.61 -7.07
N PHE A 111 14.59 11.21 -5.89
CA PHE A 111 13.84 10.90 -4.68
C PHE A 111 12.35 11.23 -4.85
N HIS A 112 12.02 12.43 -5.31
CA HIS A 112 10.63 12.88 -5.44
C HIS A 112 9.84 12.01 -6.43
N GLU A 113 10.46 11.69 -7.56
CA GLU A 113 9.85 10.84 -8.59
C GLU A 113 9.71 9.38 -8.12
N SER A 114 10.72 8.85 -7.44
CA SER A 114 10.66 7.50 -6.86
C SER A 114 9.58 7.40 -5.80
N PHE A 115 9.42 8.44 -4.96
CA PHE A 115 8.36 8.52 -3.97
C PHE A 115 6.97 8.54 -4.63
N ALA A 116 6.76 9.39 -5.64
CA ALA A 116 5.51 9.49 -6.36
C ALA A 116 5.14 8.16 -7.07
N ALA A 117 6.14 7.50 -7.68
CA ALA A 117 5.95 6.21 -8.33
C ALA A 117 5.61 5.08 -7.34
N ALA A 118 6.35 5.00 -6.23
CA ALA A 118 6.11 4.03 -5.17
C ALA A 118 4.74 4.24 -4.50
N PHE A 119 4.36 5.50 -4.28
CA PHE A 119 3.04 5.86 -3.76
C PHE A 119 1.92 5.42 -4.70
N THR A 120 2.07 5.70 -6.00
CA THR A 120 1.10 5.29 -7.02
C THR A 120 0.98 3.77 -7.13
N GLY A 121 2.10 3.05 -7.09
CA GLY A 121 2.13 1.58 -7.10
C GLY A 121 1.43 0.97 -5.89
N THR A 122 1.75 1.50 -4.71
CA THR A 122 1.12 1.10 -3.44
C THR A 122 -0.39 1.35 -3.47
N LEU A 123 -0.80 2.51 -3.97
CA LEU A 123 -2.22 2.89 -4.04
C LEU A 123 -3.00 2.01 -5.02
N ARG A 124 -2.42 1.72 -6.20
CA ARG A 124 -3.03 0.79 -7.17
C ARG A 124 -3.24 -0.59 -6.59
N LEU A 125 -2.25 -1.15 -5.89
CA LEU A 125 -2.37 -2.47 -5.26
C LEU A 125 -3.40 -2.47 -4.12
N ASN A 126 -3.45 -1.40 -3.32
CA ASN A 126 -4.50 -1.23 -2.30
C ASN A 126 -5.91 -1.10 -2.89
N LEU A 127 -6.06 -0.71 -4.16
CA LEU A 127 -7.37 -0.69 -4.84
C LEU A 127 -7.70 -2.04 -5.49
N ILE A 128 -6.74 -2.65 -6.18
CA ILE A 128 -6.94 -3.89 -6.94
C ILE A 128 -7.21 -5.08 -5.99
N TRP A 129 -6.45 -5.21 -4.90
CA TRP A 129 -6.55 -6.35 -4.00
C TRP A 129 -7.93 -6.50 -3.35
N PRO A 130 -8.54 -5.46 -2.76
CA PRO A 130 -9.88 -5.56 -2.20
C PRO A 130 -10.94 -5.94 -3.24
N ILE A 131 -10.83 -5.39 -4.46
CA ILE A 131 -11.74 -5.74 -5.56
C ILE A 131 -11.58 -7.21 -5.94
N ALA A 132 -10.34 -7.69 -6.06
CA ALA A 132 -10.05 -9.09 -6.37
C ALA A 132 -10.59 -10.03 -5.27
N ILE A 133 -10.39 -9.69 -4.00
CA ILE A 133 -10.93 -10.45 -2.86
C ILE A 133 -12.47 -10.45 -2.88
N ALA A 134 -13.10 -9.30 -3.12
CA ALA A 134 -14.56 -9.20 -3.20
C ALA A 134 -15.14 -10.08 -4.32
N ILE A 135 -14.51 -10.08 -5.50
CA ILE A 135 -14.89 -10.95 -6.62
C ILE A 135 -14.70 -12.42 -6.24
N LEU A 136 -13.56 -12.78 -5.64
CA LEU A 136 -13.28 -14.14 -5.21
C LEU A 136 -14.32 -14.64 -4.22
N VAL A 137 -14.67 -13.83 -3.21
CA VAL A 137 -15.72 -14.15 -2.22
C VAL A 137 -17.06 -14.33 -2.91
N ALA A 138 -17.44 -13.43 -3.83
CA ALA A 138 -18.70 -13.53 -4.57
C ALA A 138 -18.79 -14.82 -5.41
N ILE A 139 -17.72 -15.20 -6.10
CA ILE A 139 -17.63 -16.46 -6.86
C ILE A 139 -17.77 -17.65 -5.91
N THR A 140 -17.05 -17.64 -4.78
CA THR A 140 -17.04 -18.75 -3.82
C THR A 140 -18.42 -18.94 -3.19
N LEU A 141 -19.11 -17.86 -2.82
CA LEU A 141 -20.48 -17.91 -2.29
C LEU A 141 -21.51 -18.37 -3.33
N ARG A 142 -21.37 -17.95 -4.59
CA ARG A 142 -22.23 -18.44 -5.70
C ARG A 142 -22.03 -19.93 -5.96
N SER A 143 -20.77 -20.39 -5.99
CA SER A 143 -20.45 -21.82 -6.13
C SER A 143 -21.03 -22.66 -4.99
N LYS A 144 -20.97 -22.16 -3.76
CA LYS A 144 -21.57 -22.82 -2.59
C LYS A 144 -23.08 -22.94 -2.75
N LYS A 145 -23.79 -21.84 -3.08
CA LYS A 145 -25.25 -21.85 -3.31
C LYS A 145 -25.68 -22.81 -4.43
N ALA A 146 -24.92 -22.86 -5.53
CA ALA A 146 -25.20 -23.77 -6.63
C ALA A 146 -25.14 -25.24 -6.19
N LYS A 147 -24.12 -25.62 -5.43
CA LYS A 147 -23.97 -26.99 -4.91
C LYS A 147 -25.05 -27.37 -3.90
N THR A 148 -25.46 -26.46 -3.00
CA THR A 148 -26.54 -26.75 -2.04
C THR A 148 -27.92 -26.84 -2.70
N GLY A 149 -28.16 -26.09 -3.79
CA GLY A 149 -29.41 -26.17 -4.56
C GLY A 149 -29.58 -27.50 -5.28
N THR A 150 -28.52 -28.03 -5.90
CA THR A 150 -28.56 -29.33 -6.59
C THR A 150 -28.66 -30.51 -5.61
N GLY A 151 -28.02 -30.42 -4.44
CA GLY A 151 -28.12 -31.45 -3.40
C GLY A 151 -29.52 -31.53 -2.77
N LYS A 152 -30.27 -30.43 -2.71
CA LYS A 152 -31.64 -30.43 -2.20
C LYS A 152 -32.63 -31.03 -3.19
N LEU A 153 -32.44 -30.80 -4.49
CA LEU A 153 -33.26 -31.38 -5.57
C LEU A 153 -33.11 -32.90 -5.70
N MET A 154 -31.97 -33.47 -5.30
CA MET A 154 -31.75 -34.93 -5.30
C MET A 154 -32.19 -35.62 -4.00
N ALA A 155 -32.43 -34.87 -2.92
CA ALA A 155 -32.93 -35.41 -1.66
C ALA A 155 -34.47 -35.41 -1.58
N GLU A 156 -35.14 -34.73 -2.52
CA GLU A 156 -36.60 -34.62 -2.61
C GLU A 156 -37.18 -35.44 -3.79
N SER A 157 -36.36 -36.24 -4.48
CA SER A 157 -36.74 -37.17 -5.56
C SER A 157 -36.58 -38.62 -5.13
#